data_AF-A0A836L961-F1
#
_entry.id   AF-A0A836L961-F1
#
_cell.length_a   1.000
_cell.length_b   1.000
_cell.length_c   1.000
_cell.angle_alpha   90.00
_cell.angle_beta   90.00
_cell.angle_gamma   90.00
#
_symmetry.space_group_name_H-M   'P 1'
#
loop_
_entity.id
_entity.type
_entity.pdbx_description
1 polymer ?
#
loop_
_entity_poly.entity_id
_entity_poly.type
_entity_poly.pdbx_seq_one_letter_code
_entity_poly.pdbx_strand_id
1 'polypeptide(L)'
;MQHYIFYVLFLLVSVAIGTDGLHVELTQSTLVGTEAELSPHAVRFSDTSLCFRTAAAVGESSNAIVSTHCTFDSGSTFEVMKNGSDMCLRGIVVDHQLFCPNGQVREAEDGVVEYAAVSFEAHDAAIHKKSNEKSLVFKGGKLVGALRQVSFNGNAIYMEREDVHIFVSTVVGEADGKRVVVFRSEDGFAYQAISVIPNLEEAQQHYMIYEGGRKLSVLSSFNGSYYTRVSSGYAGKHWSAMKMLNVSTTPTSVMFSSGVQLQYACSNETSEKATWYVTDDKGRRSITKEAPQLPTVSDATAKSPYLAFSMKAPEGDKKRLLVLQSESMGGAQTNVRASLFSVDDSAEEKEKADKIAKEKEEVQKREVARLKAKHERLEREKLQRREQRRKELERKAKFITLDEPNVRSAKAFLEKDGEMIVVRRVRKDSIAFEKELFFSDL
;
A
#
# COMPACT_ATOMS: atom_id res chain seq x y z
N MET A 1 -68.89 17.44 7.10
CA MET A 1 -68.44 17.22 8.51
C MET A 1 -67.97 15.78 8.59
N GLN A 2 -66.72 15.43 8.88
CA GLN A 2 -65.60 16.19 9.41
C GLN A 2 -64.34 15.33 9.15
N HIS A 3 -63.29 15.95 8.61
CA HIS A 3 -61.98 15.35 8.37
C HIS A 3 -61.30 14.99 9.70
N TYR A 4 -60.61 13.85 9.74
CA TYR A 4 -59.43 13.67 10.60
C TYR A 4 -58.38 12.83 9.87
N ILE A 5 -57.47 13.54 9.20
CA ILE A 5 -56.17 13.03 8.79
C ILE A 5 -55.26 13.19 10.01
N PHE A 6 -54.84 12.09 10.62
CA PHE A 6 -53.78 12.12 11.62
C PHE A 6 -52.42 12.17 10.90
N TYR A 7 -51.89 13.39 10.75
CA TYR A 7 -50.46 13.59 10.53
C TYR A 7 -49.74 13.25 11.83
N VAL A 8 -49.14 12.07 11.93
CA VAL A 8 -48.14 11.80 12.96
C VAL A 8 -46.80 12.27 12.41
N LEU A 9 -46.54 13.56 12.66
CA LEU A 9 -45.29 14.23 12.37
C LEU A 9 -44.28 13.79 13.45
N PHE A 10 -43.51 12.73 13.20
CA PHE A 10 -42.39 12.34 14.06
C PHE A 10 -41.21 13.28 13.81
N LEU A 11 -41.29 14.48 14.40
CA LEU A 11 -40.14 15.36 14.63
C LEU A 11 -39.37 14.80 15.83
N LEU A 12 -38.45 13.87 15.60
CA LEU A 12 -37.36 13.58 16.54
C LEU A 12 -36.14 14.41 16.14
N VAL A 13 -36.13 15.66 16.62
CA VAL A 13 -34.89 16.41 16.79
C VAL A 13 -34.20 15.81 18.00
N SER A 14 -33.37 14.80 17.75
CA SER A 14 -32.41 14.29 18.72
C SER A 14 -31.03 14.84 18.35
N VAL A 15 -30.78 16.11 18.73
CA VAL A 15 -29.40 16.61 18.86
C VAL A 15 -28.84 15.98 20.12
N ALA A 16 -28.34 14.75 19.98
CA ALA A 16 -27.45 14.14 20.94
C ALA A 16 -26.02 14.41 20.46
N ILE A 17 -25.46 15.53 20.91
CA ILE A 17 -24.01 15.75 20.88
C ILE A 17 -23.45 14.84 21.98
N GLY A 18 -23.04 13.63 21.59
CA GLY A 18 -22.58 12.60 22.51
C GLY A 18 -21.73 11.56 21.79
N THR A 19 -20.41 11.77 21.82
CA THR A 19 -19.31 10.82 21.58
C THR A 19 -19.23 10.13 20.21
N ASP A 20 -18.64 10.85 19.25
CA ASP A 20 -17.62 10.42 18.25
C ASP A 20 -17.26 8.92 18.22
N GLY A 21 -18.07 8.11 17.54
CA GLY A 21 -17.80 6.69 17.27
C GLY A 21 -18.26 6.28 15.86
N LEU A 22 -17.66 5.22 15.31
CA LEU A 22 -18.03 4.66 14.00
C LEU A 22 -19.53 4.32 13.94
N HIS A 23 -20.27 4.99 13.07
CA HIS A 23 -21.68 4.70 12.82
C HIS A 23 -21.84 3.99 11.47
N VAL A 24 -22.49 2.82 11.50
CA VAL A 24 -22.87 2.08 10.28
C VAL A 24 -24.39 1.92 10.25
N GLU A 25 -25.03 2.17 9.11
CA GLU A 25 -26.48 2.07 8.97
C GLU A 25 -26.84 1.30 7.71
N LEU A 26 -27.72 0.30 7.82
CA LEU A 26 -28.25 -0.40 6.64
C LEU A 26 -29.16 0.54 5.87
N THR A 27 -28.76 0.89 4.64
CA THR A 27 -29.53 1.80 3.77
C THR A 27 -30.43 1.05 2.80
N GLN A 28 -29.96 -0.10 2.30
CA GLN A 28 -30.68 -0.89 1.29
C GLN A 28 -30.28 -2.36 1.41
N SER A 29 -31.24 -3.25 1.17
CA SER A 29 -30.98 -4.69 1.04
C SER A 29 -31.80 -5.24 -0.13
N THR A 30 -31.13 -5.85 -1.10
CA THR A 30 -31.73 -6.35 -2.34
C THR A 30 -31.31 -7.78 -2.61
N LEU A 31 -32.23 -8.56 -3.18
CA LEU A 31 -31.94 -9.88 -3.73
C LEU A 31 -31.42 -9.69 -5.15
N VAL A 32 -30.23 -10.19 -5.45
CA VAL A 32 -29.53 -9.92 -6.73
C VAL A 32 -29.29 -11.19 -7.54
N GLY A 33 -29.10 -12.34 -6.89
CA GLY A 33 -29.02 -13.64 -7.53
C GLY A 33 -30.10 -14.56 -6.97
N THR A 34 -30.92 -15.15 -7.84
CA THR A 34 -31.93 -16.14 -7.46
C THR A 34 -31.47 -17.53 -7.87
N GLU A 35 -31.66 -18.52 -7.00
CA GLU A 35 -31.29 -19.93 -7.23
C GLU A 35 -29.80 -20.12 -7.58
N ALA A 36 -28.95 -19.29 -7.01
CA ALA A 36 -27.52 -19.29 -7.23
C ALA A 36 -26.75 -18.96 -5.94
N GLU A 37 -25.55 -19.52 -5.83
CA GLU A 37 -24.62 -19.27 -4.73
C GLU A 37 -23.65 -18.14 -5.09
N LEU A 38 -23.18 -17.40 -4.08
CA LEU A 38 -22.14 -16.39 -4.28
C LEU A 38 -20.80 -17.07 -4.60
N SER A 39 -20.18 -16.66 -5.71
CA SER A 39 -18.80 -17.03 -6.03
C SER A 39 -17.82 -16.14 -5.26
N PRO A 40 -16.64 -16.62 -4.83
CA PRO A 40 -15.62 -15.78 -4.21
C PRO A 40 -14.98 -14.79 -5.20
N HIS A 41 -15.35 -14.86 -6.48
CA HIS A 41 -14.78 -14.04 -7.55
C HIS A 41 -15.58 -12.77 -7.76
N ALA A 42 -14.95 -11.64 -7.44
CA ALA A 42 -15.46 -10.30 -7.67
C ALA A 42 -14.32 -9.35 -8.04
N VAL A 43 -14.66 -8.30 -8.79
CA VAL A 43 -13.73 -7.29 -9.29
C VAL A 43 -14.34 -5.93 -9.02
N ARG A 44 -13.61 -5.09 -8.28
CA ARG A 44 -13.93 -3.68 -8.11
C ARG A 44 -13.12 -2.86 -9.12
N PHE A 45 -13.79 -2.22 -10.06
CA PHE A 45 -13.15 -1.35 -11.05
C PHE A 45 -12.92 0.05 -10.46
N SER A 46 -13.90 0.60 -9.75
CA SER A 46 -13.80 1.92 -9.13
C SER A 46 -14.54 1.93 -7.79
N ASP A 47 -14.56 3.08 -7.13
CA ASP A 47 -15.35 3.25 -5.91
C ASP A 47 -16.86 3.23 -6.16
N THR A 48 -17.31 3.19 -7.43
CA THR A 48 -18.73 3.10 -7.80
C THR A 48 -19.07 1.85 -8.59
N SER A 49 -18.08 1.22 -9.23
CA SER A 49 -18.28 0.11 -10.16
C SER A 49 -17.67 -1.19 -9.66
N LEU A 50 -18.50 -2.23 -9.57
CA LEU A 50 -18.12 -3.55 -9.07
C LEU A 50 -18.90 -4.64 -9.79
N CYS A 51 -18.22 -5.73 -10.13
CA CYS A 51 -18.84 -6.95 -10.65
C CYS A 51 -18.53 -8.14 -9.75
N PHE A 52 -19.51 -9.00 -9.54
CA PHE A 52 -19.35 -10.28 -8.84
C PHE A 52 -20.03 -11.40 -9.62
N ARG A 53 -19.68 -12.63 -9.29
CA ARG A 53 -20.22 -13.81 -9.96
C ARG A 53 -21.08 -14.64 -9.04
N THR A 54 -22.02 -15.35 -9.63
CA THR A 54 -22.79 -16.40 -8.98
C THR A 54 -22.45 -17.74 -9.61
N ALA A 55 -22.61 -18.81 -8.84
CA ALA A 55 -22.39 -20.18 -9.27
C ALA A 55 -23.66 -21.02 -9.03
N ALA A 56 -23.75 -22.15 -9.73
CA ALA A 56 -24.86 -23.08 -9.54
C ALA A 56 -24.87 -23.61 -8.10
N ALA A 57 -26.07 -23.72 -7.50
CA ALA A 57 -26.24 -24.35 -6.20
C ALA A 57 -25.90 -25.85 -6.26
N VAL A 58 -25.47 -26.43 -5.14
CA VAL A 58 -24.95 -27.81 -5.03
C VAL A 58 -25.80 -28.84 -5.79
N GLY A 59 -25.20 -29.51 -6.79
CA GLY A 59 -25.81 -30.65 -7.52
C GLY A 59 -25.32 -30.80 -8.97
N GLU A 60 -24.94 -29.70 -9.59
CA GLU A 60 -24.23 -29.65 -10.87
C GLU A 60 -22.84 -29.08 -10.64
N SER A 61 -21.84 -29.51 -11.41
CA SER A 61 -20.40 -29.21 -11.24
C SER A 61 -20.13 -27.92 -10.44
N SER A 62 -19.71 -28.09 -9.18
CA SER A 62 -19.85 -27.12 -8.07
C SER A 62 -18.99 -25.83 -8.16
N ASN A 63 -18.66 -25.36 -9.36
CA ASN A 63 -17.89 -24.15 -9.64
C ASN A 63 -18.26 -23.50 -11.00
N ALA A 64 -19.29 -23.98 -11.70
CA ALA A 64 -19.72 -23.37 -12.95
C ALA A 64 -20.35 -21.99 -12.68
N ILE A 65 -19.74 -20.95 -13.22
CA ILE A 65 -20.27 -19.58 -13.14
C ILE A 65 -21.59 -19.53 -13.92
N VAL A 66 -22.66 -19.11 -13.25
CA VAL A 66 -24.00 -19.01 -13.85
C VAL A 66 -24.21 -17.62 -14.44
N SER A 67 -23.96 -16.58 -13.65
CA SER A 67 -24.13 -15.20 -14.10
C SER A 67 -23.08 -14.27 -13.48
N THR A 68 -22.88 -13.13 -14.14
CA THR A 68 -22.08 -12.01 -13.63
C THR A 68 -23.01 -10.84 -13.40
N HIS A 69 -22.99 -10.30 -12.20
CA HIS A 69 -23.80 -9.16 -11.78
C HIS A 69 -22.87 -7.97 -11.56
N CYS A 70 -23.24 -6.81 -12.08
CA CYS A 70 -22.46 -5.58 -11.92
C CYS A 70 -23.32 -4.47 -11.38
N THR A 71 -22.72 -3.61 -10.57
CA THR A 71 -23.23 -2.31 -10.18
C THR A 71 -22.30 -1.23 -10.72
N PHE A 72 -22.86 -0.10 -11.12
CA PHE A 72 -22.13 1.08 -11.60
C PHE A 72 -22.49 2.33 -10.78
N ASP A 73 -23.33 2.17 -9.76
CA ASP A 73 -23.90 3.21 -8.91
C ASP A 73 -23.72 2.91 -7.42
N SER A 74 -22.59 2.28 -7.11
CA SER A 74 -22.15 2.00 -5.74
C SER A 74 -23.07 1.04 -4.98
N GLY A 75 -23.61 0.05 -5.68
CA GLY A 75 -24.44 -1.03 -5.14
C GLY A 75 -25.92 -0.66 -4.98
N SER A 76 -26.37 0.46 -5.56
CA SER A 76 -27.78 0.88 -5.46
C SER A 76 -28.65 0.06 -6.42
N THR A 77 -28.12 -0.24 -7.61
CA THR A 77 -28.72 -1.14 -8.60
C THR A 77 -27.72 -2.17 -9.11
N PHE A 78 -28.25 -3.28 -9.64
CA PHE A 78 -27.45 -4.38 -10.18
C PHE A 78 -28.02 -4.84 -11.51
N GLU A 79 -27.13 -5.09 -12.47
CA GLU A 79 -27.45 -5.57 -13.80
C GLU A 79 -26.72 -6.88 -14.10
N VAL A 80 -27.38 -7.78 -14.83
CA VAL A 80 -26.78 -9.04 -15.28
C VAL A 80 -26.05 -8.82 -16.59
N MET A 81 -24.74 -9.07 -16.60
CA MET A 81 -23.89 -8.85 -17.77
C MET A 81 -23.95 -10.01 -18.76
N LYS A 82 -24.34 -9.73 -20.00
CA LYS A 82 -24.36 -10.72 -21.10
C LYS A 82 -22.97 -11.25 -21.46
N ASN A 83 -21.93 -10.40 -21.36
CA ASN A 83 -20.55 -10.75 -21.71
C ASN A 83 -19.66 -11.00 -20.48
N GLY A 84 -20.26 -11.23 -19.30
CA GLY A 84 -19.49 -11.39 -18.05
C GLY A 84 -18.56 -12.62 -18.04
N SER A 85 -18.86 -13.62 -18.87
CA SER A 85 -18.03 -14.82 -19.06
C SER A 85 -16.66 -14.52 -19.66
N ASP A 86 -16.52 -13.44 -20.43
CA ASP A 86 -15.27 -13.07 -21.10
C ASP A 86 -14.22 -12.54 -20.12
N MET A 87 -14.66 -11.97 -18.99
CA MET A 87 -13.77 -11.50 -17.95
C MET A 87 -13.04 -12.71 -17.33
N CYS A 88 -11.77 -12.55 -16.99
CA CYS A 88 -11.06 -13.53 -16.20
C CYS A 88 -11.59 -13.55 -14.75
N LEU A 89 -11.47 -14.70 -14.08
CA LEU A 89 -11.73 -14.82 -12.65
C LEU A 89 -10.64 -14.19 -11.78
N ARG A 90 -9.45 -14.02 -12.35
CA ARG A 90 -8.23 -13.63 -11.65
C ARG A 90 -7.39 -12.76 -12.58
N GLY A 91 -7.12 -11.54 -12.14
CA GLY A 91 -6.38 -10.52 -12.88
C GLY A 91 -5.93 -9.43 -11.92
N ILE A 92 -5.38 -8.36 -12.49
CA ILE A 92 -4.84 -7.22 -11.72
C ILE A 92 -5.64 -5.99 -12.10
N VAL A 93 -6.10 -5.22 -11.10
CA VAL A 93 -6.80 -3.95 -11.35
C VAL A 93 -5.79 -2.81 -11.26
N VAL A 94 -5.68 -2.01 -12.31
CA VAL A 94 -4.84 -0.81 -12.39
C VAL A 94 -5.65 0.28 -13.10
N ASP A 95 -5.63 1.51 -12.60
CA ASP A 95 -6.31 2.67 -13.21
C ASP A 95 -7.76 2.39 -13.64
N HIS A 96 -8.53 1.77 -12.73
CA HIS A 96 -9.91 1.38 -12.95
C HIS A 96 -10.20 0.33 -14.04
N GLN A 97 -9.17 -0.36 -14.51
CA GLN A 97 -9.29 -1.42 -15.51
C GLN A 97 -8.80 -2.75 -14.94
N LEU A 98 -9.53 -3.82 -15.23
CA LEU A 98 -9.10 -5.19 -14.95
C LEU A 98 -8.23 -5.69 -16.10
N PHE A 99 -6.98 -6.01 -15.80
CA PHE A 99 -6.05 -6.66 -16.71
C PHE A 99 -6.07 -8.16 -16.49
N CYS A 100 -6.60 -8.86 -17.48
CA CYS A 100 -6.68 -10.32 -17.50
C CYS A 100 -5.49 -10.90 -18.26
N PRO A 101 -4.64 -11.74 -17.63
CA PRO A 101 -3.53 -12.38 -18.32
C PRO A 101 -4.07 -13.30 -19.42
N ASN A 102 -3.52 -13.17 -20.63
CA ASN A 102 -3.94 -13.88 -21.83
C ASN A 102 -2.72 -14.45 -22.56
N GLY A 103 -2.33 -15.68 -22.19
CA GLY A 103 -1.18 -16.35 -22.79
C GLY A 103 0.17 -15.77 -22.34
N GLN A 104 1.17 -16.64 -22.27
CA GLN A 104 2.55 -16.22 -22.03
C GLN A 104 3.17 -15.78 -23.36
N VAL A 105 3.68 -14.55 -23.41
CA VAL A 105 4.16 -13.91 -24.66
C VAL A 105 5.61 -14.27 -24.95
N ARG A 106 6.42 -14.45 -23.90
CA ARG A 106 7.83 -14.82 -24.01
C ARG A 106 8.18 -15.97 -23.07
N GLU A 107 8.96 -16.92 -23.59
CA GLU A 107 9.74 -17.83 -22.76
C GLU A 107 10.81 -17.03 -22.01
N ALA A 108 11.19 -17.51 -20.83
CA ALA A 108 11.95 -16.77 -19.84
C ALA A 108 13.42 -16.55 -20.22
N GLU A 109 13.68 -15.74 -21.23
CA GLU A 109 15.01 -15.18 -21.44
C GLU A 109 15.31 -14.22 -20.27
N ASP A 110 16.47 -14.39 -19.63
CA ASP A 110 16.93 -13.60 -18.47
C ASP A 110 16.06 -13.69 -17.20
N GLY A 111 15.24 -14.74 -17.06
CA GLY A 111 14.48 -14.99 -15.83
C GLY A 111 13.29 -14.05 -15.61
N VAL A 112 12.76 -13.50 -16.71
CA VAL A 112 11.58 -12.65 -16.77
C VAL A 112 10.43 -13.44 -17.41
N VAL A 113 9.24 -13.37 -16.82
CA VAL A 113 8.02 -13.94 -17.43
C VAL A 113 7.07 -12.82 -17.80
N GLU A 114 6.53 -12.89 -19.01
CA GLU A 114 5.66 -11.87 -19.58
C GLU A 114 4.33 -12.48 -20.05
N TYR A 115 3.23 -11.87 -19.62
CA TYR A 115 1.87 -12.22 -20.05
C TYR A 115 1.26 -11.05 -20.80
N ALA A 116 0.71 -11.29 -21.98
CA ALA A 116 -0.16 -10.30 -22.61
C ALA A 116 -1.40 -10.13 -21.73
N ALA A 117 -2.01 -8.95 -21.77
CA ALA A 117 -3.23 -8.70 -21.02
C ALA A 117 -4.36 -8.22 -21.93
N VAL A 118 -5.55 -8.78 -21.72
CA VAL A 118 -6.79 -8.19 -22.23
C VAL A 118 -7.35 -7.32 -21.12
N SER A 119 -7.68 -6.06 -21.40
CA SER A 119 -8.24 -5.18 -20.40
C SER A 119 -9.77 -5.12 -20.48
N PHE A 120 -10.40 -4.99 -19.32
CA PHE A 120 -11.82 -4.77 -19.17
C PHE A 120 -12.03 -3.48 -18.39
N GLU A 121 -12.96 -2.66 -18.84
CA GLU A 121 -13.31 -1.39 -18.21
C GLU A 121 -14.81 -1.32 -17.99
N ALA A 122 -15.20 -0.80 -16.82
CA ALA A 122 -16.59 -0.50 -16.50
C ALA A 122 -16.91 0.95 -16.90
N HIS A 123 -17.77 1.12 -17.91
CA HIS A 123 -18.20 2.42 -18.41
C HIS A 123 -19.61 2.34 -18.98
N ASP A 124 -20.39 3.43 -18.92
CA ASP A 124 -21.75 3.51 -19.48
C ASP A 124 -22.68 2.32 -19.12
N ALA A 125 -22.63 1.90 -17.85
CA ALA A 125 -23.38 0.74 -17.34
C ALA A 125 -23.09 -0.59 -18.08
N ALA A 126 -21.91 -0.71 -18.68
CA ALA A 126 -21.47 -1.92 -19.39
C ALA A 126 -20.01 -2.25 -19.09
N ILE A 127 -19.62 -3.49 -19.45
CA ILE A 127 -18.23 -3.94 -19.42
C ILE A 127 -17.69 -3.98 -20.85
N HIS A 128 -16.66 -3.19 -21.10
CA HIS A 128 -16.01 -3.09 -22.39
C HIS A 128 -14.69 -3.86 -22.38
N LYS A 129 -14.57 -4.83 -23.29
CA LYS A 129 -13.34 -5.56 -23.56
C LYS A 129 -12.49 -4.73 -24.52
N LYS A 130 -11.25 -4.43 -24.13
CA LYS A 130 -10.26 -3.73 -24.96
C LYS A 130 -9.04 -4.61 -25.14
N SER A 131 -8.56 -4.70 -26.38
CA SER A 131 -7.22 -5.24 -26.62
C SER A 131 -6.22 -4.22 -26.07
N ASN A 132 -5.31 -4.66 -25.21
CA ASN A 132 -4.28 -3.80 -24.66
C ASN A 132 -2.90 -4.29 -25.12
N GLU A 133 -2.02 -3.36 -25.44
CA GLU A 133 -0.62 -3.67 -25.75
C GLU A 133 0.22 -3.86 -24.49
N LYS A 134 -0.28 -3.42 -23.32
CA LYS A 134 0.40 -3.60 -22.04
C LYS A 134 0.45 -5.08 -21.64
N SER A 135 1.64 -5.50 -21.23
CA SER A 135 1.93 -6.81 -20.68
C SER A 135 2.15 -6.76 -19.17
N LEU A 136 1.84 -7.86 -18.48
CA LEU A 136 2.22 -8.08 -17.10
C LEU A 136 3.58 -8.78 -17.06
N VAL A 137 4.58 -8.11 -16.47
CA VAL A 137 5.97 -8.55 -16.47
C VAL A 137 6.39 -8.91 -15.04
N PHE A 138 6.92 -10.11 -14.84
CA PHE A 138 7.35 -10.60 -13.52
C PHE A 138 8.82 -10.98 -13.53
N LYS A 139 9.56 -10.49 -12.53
CA LYS A 139 11.01 -10.73 -12.38
C LYS A 139 11.32 -11.37 -11.03
N GLY A 140 11.96 -12.54 -11.06
CA GLY A 140 12.36 -13.27 -9.84
C GLY A 140 13.62 -12.70 -9.17
N GLY A 141 14.54 -12.14 -9.97
CA GLY A 141 15.80 -11.58 -9.49
C GLY A 141 16.64 -12.59 -8.69
N LYS A 142 17.46 -12.10 -7.75
CA LYS A 142 18.34 -12.97 -6.93
C LYS A 142 17.58 -13.87 -5.93
N LEU A 143 16.30 -13.57 -5.65
CA LEU A 143 15.51 -14.29 -4.65
C LEU A 143 14.97 -15.63 -5.17
N VAL A 144 14.49 -15.62 -6.40
CA VAL A 144 13.84 -16.78 -7.02
C VAL A 144 14.67 -17.34 -8.18
N GLY A 145 15.54 -16.52 -8.77
CA GLY A 145 16.20 -16.83 -10.02
C GLY A 145 15.26 -16.63 -11.20
N ALA A 146 15.48 -17.41 -12.26
CA ALA A 146 14.63 -17.38 -13.42
C ALA A 146 13.26 -18.02 -13.16
N LEU A 147 12.23 -17.27 -13.55
CA LEU A 147 10.83 -17.69 -13.45
C LEU A 147 10.43 -18.37 -14.74
N ARG A 148 9.73 -19.49 -14.65
CA ARG A 148 9.12 -20.16 -15.82
C ARG A 148 7.66 -19.77 -15.96
N GLN A 149 6.94 -19.69 -14.85
CA GLN A 149 5.51 -19.42 -14.81
C GLN A 149 5.11 -18.68 -13.53
N VAL A 150 4.12 -17.80 -13.63
CA VAL A 150 3.44 -17.15 -12.51
C VAL A 150 1.99 -17.59 -12.51
N SER A 151 1.55 -18.19 -11.40
CA SER A 151 0.15 -18.59 -11.21
C SER A 151 -0.64 -17.41 -10.68
N PHE A 152 -1.64 -16.95 -11.42
CA PHE A 152 -2.56 -15.93 -10.92
C PHE A 152 -3.53 -16.60 -9.92
N ASN A 153 -3.04 -16.96 -8.74
CA ASN A 153 -3.81 -17.60 -7.67
C ASN A 153 -3.82 -16.80 -6.36
N GLY A 154 -3.29 -15.58 -6.40
CA GLY A 154 -3.53 -14.58 -5.37
C GLY A 154 -4.09 -13.28 -5.93
N ASN A 155 -4.13 -12.25 -5.10
CA ASN A 155 -4.61 -10.92 -5.45
C ASN A 155 -3.50 -9.87 -5.32
N ALA A 156 -3.69 -8.77 -6.03
CA ALA A 156 -2.92 -7.55 -5.86
C ALA A 156 -3.66 -6.60 -4.91
N ILE A 157 -2.90 -5.84 -4.12
CA ILE A 157 -3.40 -4.71 -3.33
C ILE A 157 -2.58 -3.47 -3.68
N TYR A 158 -3.17 -2.29 -3.52
CA TYR A 158 -2.48 -1.02 -3.66
C TYR A 158 -2.23 -0.42 -2.27
N MET A 159 -0.98 -0.02 -2.01
CA MET A 159 -0.53 0.61 -0.77
C MET A 159 -0.33 2.11 -1.00
N GLU A 160 -1.38 2.90 -0.81
CA GLU A 160 -1.42 4.35 -1.08
C GLU A 160 -0.24 5.13 -0.47
N ARG A 161 0.18 4.81 0.76
CA ARG A 161 1.29 5.52 1.43
C ARG A 161 2.65 5.33 0.75
N GLU A 162 2.87 4.17 0.13
CA GLU A 162 4.12 3.85 -0.56
C GLU A 162 3.98 3.94 -2.09
N ASP A 163 2.78 4.26 -2.59
CA ASP A 163 2.44 4.35 -4.01
C ASP A 163 2.89 3.10 -4.80
N VAL A 164 2.52 1.92 -4.29
CA VAL A 164 2.91 0.63 -4.88
C VAL A 164 1.83 -0.42 -4.84
N HIS A 165 1.88 -1.29 -5.84
CA HIS A 165 1.11 -2.52 -5.92
C HIS A 165 1.91 -3.67 -5.32
N ILE A 166 1.29 -4.42 -4.42
CA ILE A 166 1.83 -5.66 -3.87
C ILE A 166 0.99 -6.82 -4.36
N PHE A 167 1.63 -7.81 -4.97
CA PHE A 167 0.98 -8.99 -5.52
C PHE A 167 1.57 -10.26 -4.93
N VAL A 168 0.74 -11.21 -4.55
CA VAL A 168 1.16 -12.54 -4.07
C VAL A 168 0.73 -13.61 -5.05
N SER A 169 1.64 -14.54 -5.34
CA SER A 169 1.40 -15.59 -6.31
C SER A 169 2.31 -16.78 -6.08
N THR A 170 1.84 -17.98 -6.47
CA THR A 170 2.71 -19.14 -6.65
C THR A 170 3.44 -19.04 -7.97
N VAL A 171 4.76 -19.20 -7.96
CA VAL A 171 5.60 -19.23 -9.15
C VAL A 171 6.25 -20.60 -9.31
N VAL A 172 6.56 -20.94 -10.55
CA VAL A 172 7.38 -22.12 -10.90
C VAL A 172 8.71 -21.60 -11.41
N GLY A 173 9.82 -21.99 -10.77
CA GLY A 173 11.17 -21.66 -11.21
C GLY A 173 11.71 -22.65 -12.26
N GLU A 174 12.96 -22.47 -12.70
CA GLU A 174 13.62 -23.36 -13.68
C GLU A 174 13.69 -24.83 -13.26
N ALA A 175 13.94 -25.11 -11.99
CA ALA A 175 14.01 -26.48 -11.46
C ALA A 175 12.64 -27.11 -11.19
N ASP A 176 11.56 -26.56 -11.78
CA ASP A 176 10.15 -26.90 -11.54
C ASP A 176 9.69 -26.82 -10.06
N GLY A 177 10.52 -26.21 -9.20
CA GLY A 177 10.17 -25.93 -7.82
C GLY A 177 9.11 -24.82 -7.74
N LYS A 178 7.99 -25.13 -7.05
CA LYS A 178 6.98 -24.13 -6.70
C LYS A 178 7.44 -23.30 -5.52
N ARG A 179 7.18 -22.00 -5.56
CA ARG A 179 7.41 -21.07 -4.44
C ARG A 179 6.29 -20.05 -4.36
N VAL A 180 5.94 -19.61 -3.17
CA VAL A 180 5.03 -18.47 -3.00
C VAL A 180 5.85 -17.20 -2.88
N VAL A 181 5.61 -16.26 -3.78
CA VAL A 181 6.42 -15.06 -3.94
C VAL A 181 5.54 -13.83 -3.77
N VAL A 182 6.11 -12.82 -3.11
CA VAL A 182 5.51 -11.49 -3.05
C VAL A 182 6.28 -10.57 -3.98
N PHE A 183 5.54 -9.91 -4.84
CA PHE A 183 6.03 -8.97 -5.83
C PHE A 183 5.62 -7.54 -5.45
N ARG A 184 6.49 -6.59 -5.79
CA ARG A 184 6.24 -5.15 -5.71
C ARG A 184 6.29 -4.55 -7.11
N SER A 185 5.36 -3.66 -7.40
CA SER A 185 5.32 -2.89 -8.64
C SER A 185 4.94 -1.44 -8.31
N GLU A 186 5.54 -0.48 -9.01
CA GLU A 186 5.22 0.94 -8.88
C GLU A 186 4.11 1.35 -9.87
N ASP A 187 4.00 0.65 -11.00
CA ASP A 187 3.07 0.97 -12.09
C ASP A 187 1.90 -0.01 -12.23
N GLY A 188 1.90 -1.12 -11.49
CA GLY A 188 0.91 -2.20 -11.59
C GLY A 188 1.12 -3.16 -12.77
N PHE A 189 2.22 -3.02 -13.53
CA PHE A 189 2.52 -3.84 -14.72
C PHE A 189 3.86 -4.57 -14.61
N ALA A 190 4.89 -3.90 -14.09
CA ALA A 190 6.21 -4.46 -13.90
C ALA A 190 6.43 -4.84 -12.43
N TYR A 191 6.45 -6.15 -12.16
CA TYR A 191 6.52 -6.74 -10.84
C TYR A 191 7.90 -7.34 -10.56
N GLN A 192 8.53 -6.86 -9.49
CA GLN A 192 9.80 -7.39 -8.98
C GLN A 192 9.56 -8.18 -7.70
N ALA A 193 10.08 -9.41 -7.64
CA ALA A 193 10.03 -10.21 -6.42
C ALA A 193 10.78 -9.51 -5.28
N ILE A 194 10.14 -9.38 -4.12
CA ILE A 194 10.69 -8.76 -2.91
C ILE A 194 10.88 -9.75 -1.77
N SER A 195 10.16 -10.87 -1.77
CA SER A 195 10.32 -11.94 -0.78
C SER A 195 9.71 -13.27 -1.25
N VAL A 196 10.11 -14.35 -0.57
CA VAL A 196 9.52 -15.69 -0.69
C VAL A 196 8.89 -16.04 0.64
N ILE A 197 7.68 -16.60 0.61
CA ILE A 197 6.99 -17.10 1.80
C ILE A 197 7.18 -18.63 1.85
N PRO A 198 7.85 -19.17 2.88
CA PRO A 198 8.11 -20.60 2.97
C PRO A 198 6.85 -21.38 3.38
N ASN A 199 6.79 -22.66 3.01
CA ASN A 199 5.80 -23.66 3.45
C ASN A 199 4.37 -23.38 2.98
N LEU A 200 4.20 -22.61 1.91
CA LEU A 200 2.90 -22.31 1.29
C LEU A 200 2.79 -22.82 -0.14
N GLU A 201 3.78 -23.59 -0.62
CA GLU A 201 3.93 -24.02 -2.01
C GLU A 201 2.76 -24.88 -2.52
N GLU A 202 2.12 -25.62 -1.61
CA GLU A 202 0.98 -26.50 -1.89
C GLU A 202 -0.38 -25.82 -1.72
N ALA A 203 -0.41 -24.55 -1.31
CA ALA A 203 -1.68 -23.83 -1.21
C ALA A 203 -2.25 -23.52 -2.60
N GLN A 204 -3.57 -23.61 -2.72
CA GLN A 204 -4.26 -23.42 -4.00
C GLN A 204 -4.56 -21.95 -4.29
N GLN A 205 -4.85 -21.17 -3.24
CA GLN A 205 -5.21 -19.77 -3.33
C GLN A 205 -4.55 -18.96 -2.21
N HIS A 206 -4.21 -17.71 -2.51
CA HIS A 206 -3.58 -16.76 -1.60
C HIS A 206 -4.39 -15.46 -1.53
N TYR A 207 -4.51 -14.89 -0.34
CA TYR A 207 -5.22 -13.64 -0.10
C TYR A 207 -4.30 -12.68 0.66
N MET A 208 -3.78 -11.69 -0.05
CA MET A 208 -3.05 -10.58 0.52
C MET A 208 -4.03 -9.59 1.15
N ILE A 209 -3.89 -9.40 2.46
CA ILE A 209 -4.68 -8.50 3.28
C ILE A 209 -3.79 -7.35 3.76
N TYR A 210 -4.17 -6.12 3.44
CA TYR A 210 -3.54 -4.93 4.00
C TYR A 210 -4.06 -4.65 5.41
N GLU A 211 -3.16 -4.61 6.39
CA GLU A 211 -3.47 -4.36 7.80
C GLU A 211 -2.97 -2.98 8.25
N GLY A 212 -2.82 -2.04 7.30
CA GLY A 212 -2.42 -0.65 7.53
C GLY A 212 -0.92 -0.43 7.73
N GLY A 213 -0.47 0.77 7.39
CA GLY A 213 0.94 1.17 7.46
C GLY A 213 1.81 0.27 6.58
N ARG A 214 2.69 -0.51 7.21
CA ARG A 214 3.54 -1.52 6.55
C ARG A 214 3.13 -2.96 6.86
N LYS A 215 1.98 -3.14 7.52
CA LYS A 215 1.52 -4.45 7.98
C LYS A 215 0.71 -5.12 6.89
N LEU A 216 1.14 -6.33 6.53
CA LEU A 216 0.49 -7.20 5.56
C LEU A 216 0.27 -8.57 6.19
N SER A 217 -0.81 -9.23 5.81
CA SER A 217 -1.03 -10.64 6.10
C SER A 217 -1.34 -11.39 4.81
N VAL A 218 -0.83 -12.61 4.68
CA VAL A 218 -1.21 -13.53 3.60
C VAL A 218 -1.95 -14.69 4.21
N LEU A 219 -3.18 -14.89 3.76
CA LEU A 219 -3.97 -16.08 4.07
C LEU A 219 -3.92 -17.03 2.89
N SER A 220 -3.70 -18.31 3.14
CA SER A 220 -3.56 -19.32 2.07
C SER A 220 -4.48 -20.50 2.32
N SER A 221 -5.19 -20.93 1.29
CA SER A 221 -6.17 -22.03 1.34
C SER A 221 -5.52 -23.33 0.87
N PHE A 222 -5.67 -24.39 1.66
CA PHE A 222 -5.19 -25.73 1.34
C PHE A 222 -6.38 -26.64 1.09
N ASN A 223 -6.62 -27.01 -0.18
CA ASN A 223 -7.71 -27.89 -0.62
C ASN A 223 -9.11 -27.48 -0.10
N GLY A 224 -9.34 -26.19 0.13
CA GLY A 224 -10.57 -25.68 0.76
C GLY A 224 -10.88 -26.27 2.15
N SER A 225 -9.90 -26.93 2.77
CA SER A 225 -10.06 -27.70 4.00
C SER A 225 -9.67 -26.89 5.22
N TYR A 226 -8.59 -26.10 5.11
CA TYR A 226 -8.15 -25.17 6.14
C TYR A 226 -7.42 -23.99 5.52
N TYR A 227 -7.26 -22.94 6.33
CA TYR A 227 -6.49 -21.76 5.96
C TYR A 227 -5.29 -21.60 6.89
N THR A 228 -4.23 -21.01 6.35
CA THR A 228 -3.07 -20.58 7.13
C THR A 228 -2.85 -19.09 7.00
N ARG A 229 -2.23 -18.46 8.00
CA ARG A 229 -1.85 -17.05 7.97
C ARG A 229 -0.36 -16.88 8.24
N VAL A 230 0.26 -16.00 7.48
CA VAL A 230 1.53 -15.35 7.81
C VAL A 230 1.34 -13.85 7.84
N SER A 231 2.15 -13.15 8.61
CA SER A 231 2.08 -11.68 8.73
C SER A 231 3.46 -11.06 8.57
N SER A 232 3.50 -9.86 8.02
CA SER A 232 4.70 -9.05 7.80
C SER A 232 4.49 -7.68 8.41
N GLY A 233 5.40 -7.22 9.27
CA GLY A 233 5.50 -5.82 9.69
C GLY A 233 6.35 -4.94 8.77
N TYR A 234 6.90 -5.50 7.69
CA TYR A 234 7.94 -4.90 6.86
C TYR A 234 7.54 -4.80 5.38
N ALA A 235 6.28 -4.40 5.10
CA ALA A 235 5.74 -4.22 3.75
C ALA A 235 5.99 -5.42 2.82
N GLY A 236 5.87 -6.63 3.37
CA GLY A 236 6.00 -7.90 2.63
C GLY A 236 7.43 -8.39 2.44
N LYS A 237 8.44 -7.77 3.07
CA LYS A 237 9.85 -8.21 2.95
C LYS A 237 10.21 -9.38 3.87
N HIS A 238 9.56 -9.48 5.04
CA HIS A 238 9.83 -10.51 6.04
C HIS A 238 8.53 -11.04 6.63
N TRP A 239 8.45 -12.35 6.83
CA TRP A 239 7.23 -13.05 7.22
C TRP A 239 7.38 -13.76 8.55
N SER A 240 6.31 -13.75 9.34
CA SER A 240 6.19 -14.53 10.55
C SER A 240 6.16 -16.03 10.24
N ALA A 241 6.30 -16.85 11.28
CA ALA A 241 5.94 -18.26 11.19
C ALA A 241 4.47 -18.43 10.76
N MET A 242 4.22 -19.50 10.01
CA MET A 242 2.88 -19.91 9.57
C MET A 242 2.02 -20.30 10.77
N LYS A 243 0.77 -19.84 10.78
CA LYS A 243 -0.24 -20.21 11.77
C LYS A 243 -1.45 -20.81 11.08
N MET A 244 -1.96 -21.93 11.57
CA MET A 244 -3.24 -22.48 11.12
C MET A 244 -4.41 -21.65 11.66
N LEU A 245 -5.44 -21.48 10.85
CA LEU A 245 -6.66 -20.76 11.19
C LEU A 245 -7.85 -21.72 11.26
N ASN A 246 -8.73 -21.50 12.22
CA ASN A 246 -10.01 -22.19 12.33
C ASN A 246 -11.09 -21.42 11.55
N VAL A 247 -10.93 -21.33 10.23
CA VAL A 247 -11.86 -20.66 9.33
C VAL A 247 -12.20 -21.58 8.16
N SER A 248 -13.46 -21.59 7.73
CA SER A 248 -13.99 -22.45 6.67
C SER A 248 -14.31 -21.69 5.37
N THR A 249 -14.27 -20.36 5.40
CA THR A 249 -14.72 -19.47 4.34
C THR A 249 -13.57 -18.62 3.79
N THR A 250 -13.77 -18.08 2.60
CA THR A 250 -12.81 -17.15 1.98
C THR A 250 -12.67 -15.88 2.83
N PRO A 251 -11.42 -15.42 3.12
CA PRO A 251 -11.21 -14.22 3.93
C PRO A 251 -11.59 -12.95 3.16
N THR A 252 -12.16 -12.01 3.90
CA THR A 252 -12.59 -10.72 3.37
C THR A 252 -12.12 -9.60 4.27
N SER A 253 -11.53 -8.57 3.66
CA SER A 253 -11.16 -7.35 4.37
C SER A 253 -11.41 -6.12 3.53
N VAL A 254 -11.96 -5.10 4.18
CA VAL A 254 -12.18 -3.77 3.63
C VAL A 254 -11.50 -2.76 4.51
N MET A 255 -10.77 -1.82 3.91
CA MET A 255 -10.15 -0.68 4.59
C MET A 255 -10.72 0.60 4.00
N PHE A 256 -11.14 1.52 4.86
CA PHE A 256 -11.53 2.88 4.51
C PHE A 256 -10.34 3.83 4.60
N SER A 257 -10.42 4.97 3.91
CA SER A 257 -9.40 6.03 3.93
C SER A 257 -9.09 6.55 5.35
N SER A 258 -10.04 6.47 6.27
CA SER A 258 -9.88 6.83 7.70
C SER A 258 -8.95 5.88 8.47
N GLY A 259 -8.73 4.65 7.98
CA GLY A 259 -8.09 3.57 8.72
C GLY A 259 -9.08 2.63 9.43
N VAL A 260 -10.39 2.89 9.34
CA VAL A 260 -11.41 1.91 9.74
C VAL A 260 -11.34 0.69 8.83
N GLN A 261 -11.31 -0.50 9.44
CA GLN A 261 -11.17 -1.78 8.75
C GLN A 261 -12.26 -2.74 9.19
N LEU A 262 -12.89 -3.40 8.22
CA LEU A 262 -13.71 -4.59 8.44
C LEU A 262 -12.90 -5.84 8.08
N GLN A 263 -12.99 -6.87 8.91
CA GLN A 263 -12.42 -8.20 8.59
C GLN A 263 -13.40 -9.32 8.89
N TYR A 264 -13.42 -10.33 8.01
CA TYR A 264 -14.13 -11.59 8.15
C TYR A 264 -13.23 -12.73 7.68
N ALA A 265 -13.19 -13.84 8.44
CA ALA A 265 -12.34 -15.01 8.22
C ALA A 265 -10.82 -14.72 8.08
N CYS A 266 -10.35 -13.53 8.48
CA CYS A 266 -8.93 -13.15 8.44
C CYS A 266 -8.11 -13.69 9.62
N SER A 267 -8.77 -14.20 10.67
CA SER A 267 -8.15 -14.70 11.89
C SER A 267 -9.12 -15.57 12.69
N ASN A 268 -8.65 -16.27 13.72
CA ASN A 268 -9.53 -17.03 14.62
C ASN A 268 -10.51 -16.15 15.39
N GLU A 269 -10.23 -14.85 15.56
CA GLU A 269 -11.15 -13.90 16.20
C GLU A 269 -12.31 -13.52 15.27
N THR A 270 -12.10 -13.63 13.96
CA THR A 270 -13.04 -13.22 12.90
C THR A 270 -13.55 -14.41 12.10
N SER A 271 -13.43 -15.64 12.64
CA SER A 271 -13.75 -16.88 11.93
C SER A 271 -15.21 -16.97 11.50
N GLU A 272 -16.11 -16.54 12.38
CA GLU A 272 -17.55 -16.70 12.23
C GLU A 272 -18.29 -15.35 12.13
N LYS A 273 -17.61 -14.24 12.43
CA LYS A 273 -18.23 -12.91 12.47
C LYS A 273 -17.34 -11.83 11.90
N ALA A 274 -17.97 -10.90 11.19
CA ALA A 274 -17.30 -9.72 10.67
C ALA A 274 -17.05 -8.74 11.83
N THR A 275 -15.81 -8.26 11.96
CA THR A 275 -15.40 -7.40 13.08
C THR A 275 -14.75 -6.13 12.56
N TRP A 276 -15.07 -5.02 13.23
CA TRP A 276 -14.55 -3.69 12.94
C TRP A 276 -13.33 -3.36 13.79
N TYR A 277 -12.35 -2.73 13.15
CA TYR A 277 -11.10 -2.30 13.76
C TYR A 277 -10.77 -0.87 13.30
N VAL A 278 -9.97 -0.16 14.09
CA VAL A 278 -9.23 1.02 13.63
C VAL A 278 -7.78 0.64 13.50
N THR A 279 -7.17 1.05 12.40
CA THR A 279 -5.79 0.72 12.07
C THR A 279 -4.96 1.99 12.02
N ASP A 280 -3.96 2.06 12.90
CA ASP A 280 -3.01 3.17 12.97
C ASP A 280 -1.55 2.66 12.93
N ASP A 281 -0.58 3.58 13.03
CA ASP A 281 0.85 3.22 13.01
C ASP A 281 1.27 2.33 14.20
N LYS A 282 0.55 2.34 15.32
CA LYS A 282 0.79 1.46 16.47
C LYS A 282 0.19 0.08 16.22
N GLY A 283 -0.90 0.01 15.47
CA GLY A 283 -1.44 -1.21 14.90
C GLY A 283 -2.95 -1.23 14.86
N ARG A 284 -3.48 -2.44 14.86
CA ARG A 284 -4.91 -2.70 14.81
C ARG A 284 -5.49 -2.68 16.23
N ARG A 285 -6.50 -1.84 16.47
CA ARG A 285 -7.28 -1.78 17.71
C ARG A 285 -8.75 -2.06 17.43
N SER A 286 -9.40 -2.84 18.28
CA SER A 286 -10.86 -3.09 18.17
C SER A 286 -11.64 -1.84 18.52
N ILE A 287 -12.78 -1.63 17.86
CA ILE A 287 -13.71 -0.54 18.18
C ILE A 287 -14.57 -1.00 19.37
N THR A 288 -14.37 -0.39 20.53
CA THR A 288 -14.88 -0.88 21.83
C THR A 288 -16.30 -0.45 22.18
N LYS A 289 -16.91 0.49 21.45
CA LYS A 289 -18.27 0.96 21.68
C LYS A 289 -18.95 1.21 20.33
N GLU A 290 -20.12 0.60 20.13
CA GLU A 290 -21.14 1.01 19.13
C GLU A 290 -20.97 0.61 17.65
N ALA A 291 -19.98 -0.20 17.26
CA ALA A 291 -19.94 -0.72 15.89
C ALA A 291 -21.10 -1.72 15.65
N PRO A 292 -21.99 -1.47 14.67
CA PRO A 292 -23.08 -2.38 14.36
C PRO A 292 -22.56 -3.74 13.92
N GLN A 293 -23.17 -4.80 14.45
CA GLN A 293 -22.92 -6.14 13.92
C GLN A 293 -23.56 -6.21 12.53
N LEU A 294 -22.74 -6.49 11.52
CA LEU A 294 -23.24 -6.83 10.21
C LEU A 294 -23.98 -8.18 10.30
N PRO A 295 -24.96 -8.44 9.43
CA PRO A 295 -25.71 -9.69 9.44
C PRO A 295 -24.75 -10.89 9.45
N THR A 296 -24.98 -11.82 10.37
CA THR A 296 -24.23 -13.08 10.41
C THR A 296 -24.53 -13.88 9.14
N VAL A 297 -23.51 -14.56 8.60
CA VAL A 297 -23.73 -15.56 7.55
C VAL A 297 -24.70 -16.60 8.12
N SER A 298 -25.83 -16.83 7.44
CA SER A 298 -26.81 -17.81 7.87
C SER A 298 -26.17 -19.20 7.98
N ASP A 299 -26.45 -19.92 9.07
CA ASP A 299 -25.88 -21.26 9.35
C ASP A 299 -26.14 -22.29 8.23
N ALA A 300 -27.14 -22.05 7.37
CA ALA A 300 -27.48 -22.92 6.25
C ALA A 300 -26.38 -23.01 5.17
N THR A 301 -25.41 -22.08 5.15
CA THR A 301 -24.38 -21.99 4.11
C THR A 301 -22.97 -21.80 4.69
N ALA A 302 -22.60 -22.54 5.74
CA ALA A 302 -21.32 -22.42 6.49
C ALA A 302 -19.98 -22.44 5.71
N LYS A 303 -20.02 -22.56 4.37
CA LYS A 303 -18.87 -22.45 3.44
C LYS A 303 -19.02 -21.37 2.37
N SER A 304 -20.15 -20.69 2.28
CA SER A 304 -20.38 -19.67 1.27
C SER A 304 -19.48 -18.45 1.52
N PRO A 305 -18.99 -17.80 0.47
CA PRO A 305 -18.23 -16.56 0.59
C PRO A 305 -19.04 -15.47 1.27
N TYR A 306 -18.35 -14.64 2.04
CA TYR A 306 -18.83 -13.35 2.52
C TYR A 306 -17.93 -12.31 1.85
N LEU A 307 -18.46 -11.48 0.95
CA LEU A 307 -17.66 -10.46 0.26
C LEU A 307 -18.10 -9.07 0.73
N ALA A 308 -17.14 -8.18 0.89
CA ALA A 308 -17.40 -6.81 1.31
C ALA A 308 -16.48 -5.85 0.56
N PHE A 309 -17.00 -4.67 0.22
CA PHE A 309 -16.29 -3.66 -0.56
C PHE A 309 -16.60 -2.25 -0.04
N SER A 310 -15.57 -1.42 0.08
CA SER A 310 -15.77 0.02 0.26
C SER A 310 -16.14 0.65 -1.08
N MET A 311 -17.20 1.46 -1.06
CA MET A 311 -17.74 2.18 -2.20
C MET A 311 -17.95 3.65 -1.80
N LYS A 312 -17.97 4.56 -2.78
CA LYS A 312 -18.30 5.98 -2.59
C LYS A 312 -19.75 6.24 -2.99
N ALA A 313 -20.53 6.98 -2.22
CA ALA A 313 -21.88 7.36 -2.64
C ALA A 313 -21.81 8.21 -3.94
N PRO A 314 -22.76 8.04 -4.88
CA PRO A 314 -22.79 8.85 -6.12
C PRO A 314 -22.93 10.36 -5.84
N GLU A 315 -23.63 10.71 -4.76
CA GLU A 315 -23.89 12.08 -4.32
C GLU A 315 -23.15 12.35 -2.99
N GLY A 316 -22.01 13.03 -3.08
CA GLY A 316 -21.23 13.51 -1.94
C GLY A 316 -20.06 12.61 -1.51
N ASP A 317 -19.45 12.96 -0.37
CA ASP A 317 -18.28 12.25 0.19
C ASP A 317 -18.64 11.14 1.18
N LYS A 318 -19.92 10.72 1.20
CA LYS A 318 -20.39 9.65 2.07
C LYS A 318 -19.78 8.31 1.65
N LYS A 319 -19.23 7.59 2.62
CA LYS A 319 -18.71 6.24 2.43
C LYS A 319 -19.83 5.22 2.50
N ARG A 320 -19.72 4.18 1.69
CA ARG A 320 -20.63 3.05 1.67
C ARG A 320 -19.85 1.75 1.82
N LEU A 321 -20.48 0.78 2.46
CA LEU A 321 -20.03 -0.61 2.49
C LEU A 321 -21.06 -1.46 1.74
N LEU A 322 -20.64 -2.11 0.66
CA LEU A 322 -21.43 -3.13 0.01
C LEU A 322 -21.03 -4.50 0.56
N VAL A 323 -22.00 -5.25 1.10
CA VAL A 323 -21.83 -6.63 1.58
C VAL A 323 -22.64 -7.56 0.68
N LEU A 324 -21.99 -8.62 0.18
CA LEU A 324 -22.61 -9.69 -0.59
C LEU A 324 -22.51 -10.99 0.19
N GLN A 325 -23.64 -11.69 0.33
CA GLN A 325 -23.70 -12.97 1.02
C GLN A 325 -24.74 -13.90 0.40
N SER A 326 -24.52 -15.21 0.54
CA SER A 326 -25.52 -16.20 0.20
C SER A 326 -26.52 -16.37 1.33
N GLU A 327 -27.81 -16.49 1.00
CA GLU A 327 -28.91 -16.71 1.94
C GLU A 327 -29.73 -17.93 1.50
N SER A 328 -30.05 -18.82 2.43
CA SER A 328 -31.00 -19.92 2.21
C SER A 328 -32.41 -19.47 2.58
N MET A 329 -33.38 -19.70 1.70
CA MET A 329 -34.79 -19.31 1.90
C MET A 329 -35.68 -20.49 2.36
N GLY A 330 -35.07 -21.57 2.85
CA GLY A 330 -35.77 -22.83 3.14
C GLY A 330 -35.89 -23.73 1.90
N GLY A 331 -35.75 -25.04 2.08
CA GLY A 331 -35.55 -25.99 0.96
C GLY A 331 -34.10 -26.02 0.45
N ALA A 332 -33.89 -26.51 -0.78
CA ALA A 332 -32.56 -26.59 -1.42
C ALA A 332 -32.18 -25.33 -2.23
N GLN A 333 -32.96 -24.25 -2.13
CA GLN A 333 -32.71 -23.02 -2.87
C GLN A 333 -31.81 -22.07 -2.08
N THR A 334 -30.79 -21.55 -2.78
CA THR A 334 -29.85 -20.54 -2.27
C THR A 334 -29.93 -19.30 -3.16
N ASN A 335 -29.89 -18.11 -2.56
CA ASN A 335 -29.90 -16.84 -3.26
C ASN A 335 -28.72 -15.96 -2.82
N VAL A 336 -28.43 -14.90 -3.57
CA VAL A 336 -27.43 -13.88 -3.22
C VAL A 336 -28.11 -12.57 -2.84
N ARG A 337 -27.80 -12.08 -1.65
CA ARG A 337 -28.27 -10.80 -1.11
C ARG A 337 -27.15 -9.78 -1.13
N ALA A 338 -27.44 -8.60 -1.65
CA ALA A 338 -26.62 -7.41 -1.53
C ALA A 338 -27.19 -6.51 -0.42
N SER A 339 -26.35 -6.12 0.53
CA SER A 339 -26.71 -5.19 1.60
C SER A 339 -25.77 -4.00 1.56
N LEU A 340 -26.34 -2.81 1.44
CA LEU A 340 -25.62 -1.55 1.34
C LEU A 340 -25.73 -0.78 2.64
N PHE A 341 -24.59 -0.43 3.21
CA PHE A 341 -24.52 0.32 4.46
C PHE A 341 -23.91 1.70 4.22
N SER A 342 -24.45 2.72 4.88
CA SER A 342 -23.77 4.01 5.06
C SER A 342 -22.74 3.86 6.18
N VAL A 343 -21.56 4.42 6.01
CA VAL A 343 -20.48 4.41 7.01
C VAL A 343 -20.08 5.85 7.30
N ASP A 344 -20.23 6.26 8.56
CA ASP A 344 -19.72 7.52 9.10
C ASP A 344 -18.56 7.22 10.06
N ASP A 345 -17.36 7.58 9.61
CA ASP A 345 -16.08 7.47 10.32
C ASP A 345 -15.39 8.84 10.41
N SER A 346 -16.20 9.92 10.45
CA SER A 346 -15.73 11.31 10.46
C SER A 346 -14.83 11.62 11.66
N ALA A 347 -15.07 10.97 12.80
CA ALA A 347 -14.21 11.07 13.98
C ALA A 347 -12.80 10.53 13.70
N GLU A 348 -12.69 9.33 13.13
CA GLU A 348 -11.42 8.71 12.77
C GLU A 348 -10.71 9.45 11.64
N GLU A 349 -11.45 9.98 10.66
CA GLU A 349 -10.87 10.85 9.62
C GLU A 349 -10.26 12.10 10.21
N LYS A 350 -10.96 12.77 11.13
CA LYS A 350 -10.45 13.96 11.80
C LYS A 350 -9.22 13.65 12.63
N GLU A 351 -9.24 12.58 13.42
CA GLU A 351 -8.07 12.14 14.21
C GLU A 351 -6.86 11.88 13.31
N LYS A 352 -7.07 11.18 12.17
CA LYS A 352 -6.01 10.91 11.19
C LYS A 352 -5.49 12.19 10.54
N ALA A 353 -6.38 13.11 10.16
CA ALA A 353 -6.01 14.39 9.55
C ALA A 353 -5.19 15.26 10.51
N ASP A 354 -5.62 15.38 11.76
CA ASP A 354 -4.92 16.15 12.80
C ASP A 354 -3.53 15.57 13.08
N LYS A 355 -3.41 14.24 13.10
CA LYS A 355 -2.12 13.56 13.25
C LYS A 355 -1.17 13.86 12.07
N ILE A 356 -1.66 13.75 10.83
CA ILE A 356 -0.88 14.08 9.63
C ILE A 356 -0.43 15.54 9.64
N ALA A 357 -1.31 16.47 10.05
CA ALA A 357 -0.98 17.88 10.15
C ALA A 357 0.14 18.12 11.18
N LYS A 358 0.04 17.50 12.35
CA LYS A 358 1.07 17.58 13.40
C LYS A 358 2.42 16.99 12.95
N GLU A 359 2.41 15.85 12.26
CA GLU A 359 3.63 15.23 11.73
C GLU A 359 4.31 16.13 10.68
N LYS A 360 3.52 16.75 9.78
CA LYS A 360 4.05 17.72 8.80
C LYS A 360 4.69 18.93 9.49
N GLU A 361 4.04 19.46 10.53
CA GLU A 361 4.58 20.59 11.30
C GLU A 361 5.89 20.21 12.02
N GLU A 362 5.97 19.02 12.60
CA GLU A 362 7.20 18.53 13.25
C GLU A 362 8.34 18.33 12.25
N VAL A 363 8.07 17.77 11.06
CA VAL A 363 9.07 17.62 9.99
C VAL A 363 9.58 18.98 9.54
N GLN A 364 8.69 19.94 9.29
CA GLN A 364 9.08 21.30 8.92
C GLN A 364 9.94 21.97 10.01
N LYS A 365 9.58 21.83 11.29
CA LYS A 365 10.40 22.35 12.40
C LYS A 365 11.79 21.73 12.43
N ARG A 366 11.91 20.42 12.19
CA ARG A 366 13.21 19.72 12.12
C ARG A 366 14.05 20.18 10.94
N GLU A 367 13.45 20.39 9.77
CA GLU A 367 14.16 20.91 8.59
C GLU A 367 14.66 22.33 8.79
N VAL A 368 13.82 23.22 9.35
CA VAL A 368 14.22 24.59 9.70
C VAL A 368 15.37 24.59 10.71
N ALA A 369 15.29 23.76 11.76
CA ALA A 369 16.37 23.61 12.73
C ALA A 369 17.67 23.09 12.10
N ARG A 370 17.57 22.11 11.19
CA ARG A 370 18.72 21.56 10.45
C ARG A 370 19.37 22.61 9.55
N LEU A 371 18.58 23.41 8.84
CA LEU A 371 19.06 24.50 7.99
C LEU A 371 19.73 25.59 8.83
N LYS A 372 19.13 25.97 9.96
CA LYS A 372 19.72 26.93 10.91
C LYS A 372 21.06 26.43 11.46
N ALA A 373 21.13 25.17 11.91
CA ALA A 373 22.38 24.57 12.39
C ALA A 373 23.48 24.52 11.32
N LYS A 374 23.10 24.23 10.06
CA LYS A 374 24.03 24.27 8.92
C LYS A 374 24.54 25.70 8.68
N HIS A 375 23.68 26.70 8.74
CA HIS A 375 24.06 28.10 8.58
C HIS A 375 25.01 28.57 9.69
N GLU A 376 24.67 28.32 10.96
CA GLU A 376 25.51 28.67 12.11
C GLU A 376 26.89 28.01 12.04
N ARG A 377 26.96 26.74 11.59
CA ARG A 377 28.23 26.05 11.37
C ARG A 377 29.06 26.74 10.29
N LEU A 378 28.46 27.08 9.14
CA LEU A 378 29.14 27.76 8.05
C LEU A 378 29.65 29.15 8.48
N GLU A 379 28.88 29.89 9.28
CA GLU A 379 29.32 31.17 9.83
C GLU A 379 30.50 31.03 10.80
N ARG A 380 30.47 30.04 11.69
CA ARG A 380 31.60 29.73 12.59
C ARG A 380 32.85 29.35 11.81
N GLU A 381 32.73 28.49 10.80
CA GLU A 381 33.84 28.10 9.93
C GLU A 381 34.40 29.32 9.17
N LYS A 382 33.54 30.22 8.69
CA LYS A 382 33.94 31.46 8.01
C LYS A 382 34.68 32.41 8.96
N LEU A 383 34.21 32.56 10.20
CA LEU A 383 34.87 33.36 11.23
C LEU A 383 36.23 32.78 11.61
N GLN A 384 36.31 31.47 11.84
CA GLN A 384 37.57 30.78 12.15
C GLN A 384 38.59 30.94 11.02
N ARG A 385 38.18 30.80 9.75
CA ARG A 385 39.06 31.03 8.59
C ARG A 385 39.55 32.48 8.52
N ARG A 386 38.68 33.45 8.80
CA ARG A 386 39.07 34.88 8.85
C ARG A 386 40.07 35.14 9.97
N GLU A 387 39.86 34.56 11.15
CA GLU A 387 40.78 34.73 12.28
C GLU A 387 42.12 34.03 12.06
N GLN A 388 42.13 32.83 11.47
CA GLN A 388 43.33 32.12 11.06
C GLN A 388 44.13 32.95 10.04
N ARG A 389 43.48 33.44 8.98
CA ARG A 389 44.13 34.33 8.01
C ARG A 389 44.70 35.58 8.66
N ARG A 390 43.97 36.20 9.60
CA ARG A 390 44.48 37.38 10.34
C ARG A 390 45.73 37.03 11.14
N LYS A 391 45.73 35.93 11.89
CA LYS A 391 46.89 35.48 12.67
C LYS A 391 48.08 35.10 11.79
N GLU A 392 47.85 34.48 10.63
CA GLU A 392 48.90 34.18 9.65
C GLU A 392 49.49 35.45 9.04
N LEU A 393 48.66 36.43 8.66
CA LEU A 393 49.12 37.73 8.16
C LEU A 393 49.93 38.48 9.23
N GLU A 394 49.48 38.52 10.48
CA GLU A 394 50.23 39.11 11.59
C GLU A 394 51.58 38.42 11.83
N ARG A 395 51.63 37.08 11.72
CA ARG A 395 52.86 36.30 11.83
C ARG A 395 53.81 36.57 10.66
N LYS A 396 53.29 36.60 9.43
CA LYS A 396 54.07 36.93 8.22
C LYS A 396 54.64 38.35 8.30
N ALA A 397 53.84 39.33 8.73
CA ALA A 397 54.31 40.70 8.92
C ALA A 397 55.43 40.78 9.97
N LYS A 398 55.26 40.15 11.14
CA LYS A 398 56.31 40.09 12.17
C LYS A 398 57.59 39.43 11.67
N PHE A 399 57.46 38.36 10.89
CA PHE A 399 58.61 37.70 10.27
C PHE A 399 59.37 38.65 9.35
N ILE A 400 58.67 39.34 8.44
CA ILE A 400 59.28 40.33 7.52
C ILE A 400 60.00 41.44 8.31
N THR A 401 59.35 42.03 9.32
CA THR A 401 59.94 43.13 10.10
C THR A 401 61.17 42.69 10.90
N LEU A 402 61.15 41.50 11.52
CA LEU A 402 62.30 40.98 12.27
C LEU A 402 63.47 40.65 11.36
N ASP A 403 63.18 40.35 10.10
CA ASP A 403 64.14 39.86 9.15
C ASP A 403 64.75 40.94 8.25
N GLU A 404 64.10 42.09 8.17
CA GLU A 404 64.54 43.27 7.43
C GLU A 404 66.02 43.67 7.69
N PRO A 405 66.55 43.67 8.93
CA PRO A 405 67.96 44.01 9.16
C PRO A 405 68.94 43.01 8.55
N ASN A 406 68.59 41.71 8.55
CA ASN A 406 69.44 40.66 7.97
C ASN A 406 69.45 40.78 6.44
N VAL A 407 68.27 41.00 5.84
CA VAL A 407 68.13 41.22 4.39
C VAL A 407 68.86 42.48 3.95
N ARG A 408 68.73 43.59 4.71
CA ARG A 408 69.42 44.85 4.42
C ARG A 408 70.94 44.69 4.49
N SER A 409 71.44 43.97 5.48
CA SER A 409 72.87 43.68 5.61
C SER A 409 73.37 42.83 4.43
N ALA A 410 72.64 41.77 4.07
CA ALA A 410 73.00 40.91 2.94
C ALA A 410 72.96 41.64 1.59
N LYS A 411 72.00 42.54 1.37
CA LYS A 411 71.94 43.40 0.17
C LYS A 411 73.14 44.34 0.06
N ALA A 412 73.64 44.86 1.17
CA ALA A 412 74.84 45.70 1.17
C ALA A 412 76.11 44.92 0.76
N PHE A 413 76.14 43.60 0.96
CA PHE A 413 77.21 42.73 0.46
C PHE A 413 77.01 42.33 -1.00
N LEU A 414 75.75 42.13 -1.44
CA LEU A 414 75.43 41.89 -2.85
C LEU A 414 75.95 43.01 -3.76
N GLU A 415 75.79 44.26 -3.35
CA GLU A 415 76.29 45.43 -4.09
C GLU A 415 77.82 45.49 -4.17
N LYS A 416 78.53 44.79 -3.27
CA LYS A 416 80.01 44.77 -3.24
C LYS A 416 80.61 43.55 -3.93
N ASP A 417 80.03 42.37 -3.70
CA ASP A 417 80.68 41.09 -3.96
C ASP A 417 79.91 40.25 -5.01
N GLY A 418 78.76 40.73 -5.48
CA GLY A 418 77.92 40.06 -6.49
C GLY A 418 77.09 38.89 -5.97
N GLU A 419 77.21 38.54 -4.69
CA GLU A 419 76.48 37.44 -4.04
C GLU A 419 75.66 37.93 -2.84
N MET A 420 74.44 37.39 -2.69
CA MET A 420 73.57 37.65 -1.52
C MET A 420 73.42 36.38 -0.70
N ILE A 421 74.08 36.33 0.46
CA ILE A 421 73.97 35.21 1.40
C ILE A 421 73.30 35.72 2.68
N VAL A 422 72.17 35.13 3.04
CA VAL A 422 71.47 35.43 4.30
C VAL A 422 71.59 34.23 5.23
N VAL A 423 72.34 34.39 6.34
CA VAL A 423 72.47 33.35 7.37
C VAL A 423 71.82 33.83 8.66
N ARG A 424 70.80 33.11 9.13
CA ARG A 424 70.08 33.46 10.36
C ARG A 424 69.43 32.24 11.00
N ARG A 425 69.07 32.37 12.28
CA ARG A 425 68.27 31.36 12.99
C ARG A 425 66.78 31.62 12.77
N VAL A 426 66.12 30.72 12.05
CA VAL A 426 64.67 30.78 11.81
C VAL A 426 63.97 29.86 12.79
N ARG A 427 62.89 30.34 13.42
CA ARG A 427 62.04 29.48 14.25
C ARG A 427 61.29 28.50 13.34
N LYS A 428 61.16 27.25 13.79
CA LYS A 428 60.61 26.14 12.98
C LYS A 428 59.23 26.44 12.38
N ASP A 429 58.41 27.20 13.09
CA ASP A 429 57.07 27.65 12.72
C ASP A 429 57.03 28.80 11.68
N SER A 430 58.18 29.42 11.36
CA SER A 430 58.30 30.48 10.35
C SER A 430 58.95 30.03 9.04
N ILE A 431 59.41 28.78 8.95
CA ILE A 431 60.05 28.19 7.74
C ILE A 431 59.11 28.24 6.53
N ALA A 432 57.80 28.08 6.74
CA ALA A 432 56.82 28.16 5.65
C ALA A 432 56.76 29.56 5.02
N PHE A 433 56.82 30.62 5.84
CA PHE A 433 56.85 32.01 5.35
C PHE A 433 58.14 32.34 4.62
N GLU A 434 59.27 31.78 5.08
CA GLU A 434 60.55 31.94 4.41
C GLU A 434 60.53 31.36 2.99
N LYS A 435 60.00 30.14 2.83
CA LYS A 435 59.82 29.54 1.50
C LYS A 435 58.95 30.42 0.58
N GLU A 436 57.87 30.96 1.13
CA GLU A 436 56.90 31.75 0.36
C GLU A 436 57.37 33.19 0.06
N LEU A 437 58.29 33.76 0.82
CA LEU A 437 58.79 35.13 0.62
C LEU A 437 60.04 35.20 -0.26
N PHE A 438 60.93 34.21 -0.15
CA PHE A 438 62.22 34.25 -0.84
C PHE A 438 62.23 33.45 -2.14
N PHE A 439 61.24 32.58 -2.37
CA PHE A 439 61.16 31.72 -3.56
C PHE A 439 59.85 31.88 -4.34
N SER A 440 59.05 32.92 -4.09
CA SER A 440 57.77 33.12 -4.80
C SER A 440 57.90 33.69 -6.21
N ASP A 441 59.08 34.21 -6.58
CA ASP A 441 59.39 34.74 -7.91
C ASP A 441 60.49 33.93 -8.64
N LEU A 442 60.62 32.64 -8.29
CA LEU A 442 61.27 31.59 -9.09
C LEU A 442 60.17 30.68 -9.63
#